data_AF-A0A2W4P9Z7-F1
#
_entry.id   AF-A0A2W4P9Z7-F1
#
_cell.length_a   1.000
_cell.length_b   1.000
_cell.length_c   1.000
_cell.angle_alpha   90.00
_cell.angle_beta   90.00
_cell.angle_gamma   90.00
#
_symmetry.space_group_name_H-M   'P 1'
#
loop_
_entity.id
_entity.type
_entity.pdbx_description
1 polymer ?
#
loop_
_entity_poly.entity_id
_entity_poly.type
_entity_poly.pdbx_seq_one_letter_code
_entity_poly.pdbx_strand_id
1 'polypeptide(L)'
;MSTPFEISDRLVDEMARANPILGTFWGVEGVDHGSWGRALSLEGLAGVADIARRYRDELRPHLDHPDPAQRLAAVAVSSELDALIADYEIGAHFRQLRHLGGLMTFVRNVFDVMPTDTPEQAGAIARRLDGLEGALADARVTAAAGMEAGIM
;
A
#
# COMPACT_ATOMS: atom_id res chain seq x y z
N MET A 1 -9.84 23.48 9.29
CA MET A 1 -9.12 22.76 8.23
C MET A 1 -8.13 21.85 8.92
N SER A 2 -7.99 20.60 8.47
CA SER A 2 -6.99 19.70 9.04
C SER A 2 -5.57 20.20 8.78
N THR A 3 -4.66 19.94 9.71
CA THR A 3 -3.23 20.16 9.48
C THR A 3 -2.63 19.06 8.59
N PRO A 4 -1.48 19.29 7.95
CA PRO A 4 -0.78 18.23 7.21
C PRO A 4 -0.49 16.97 8.04
N PHE A 5 -0.28 17.12 9.35
CA PHE A 5 -0.08 15.98 10.26
C PHE A 5 -1.36 15.16 10.42
N GLU A 6 -2.49 15.82 10.69
CA GLU A 6 -3.80 15.14 10.79
C GLU A 6 -4.23 14.51 9.46
N ILE A 7 -3.84 15.10 8.33
CA ILE A 7 -4.05 14.51 7.00
C ILE A 7 -3.19 13.26 6.84
N SER A 8 -1.91 13.33 7.22
CA SER A 8 -0.98 12.19 7.16
C SER A 8 -1.44 11.03 8.04
N ASP A 9 -1.93 11.30 9.26
CA ASP A 9 -2.43 10.26 10.16
C ASP A 9 -3.59 9.48 9.52
N ARG A 10 -4.57 10.19 8.95
CA ARG A 10 -5.69 9.55 8.25
C ARG A 10 -5.26 8.80 7.00
N LEU A 11 -4.29 9.33 6.26
CA LEU A 11 -3.72 8.68 5.08
C LEU A 11 -3.11 7.33 5.46
N VAL A 12 -2.28 7.27 6.50
CA VAL A 12 -1.65 6.02 6.96
C VAL A 12 -2.71 5.00 7.35
N ASP A 13 -3.68 5.43 8.15
CA ASP A 13 -4.82 4.62 8.58
C ASP A 13 -5.59 4.03 7.40
N GLU A 14 -5.88 4.84 6.39
CA GLU A 14 -6.67 4.44 5.23
C GLU A 14 -5.88 3.55 4.27
N MET A 15 -4.62 3.89 4.02
CA MET A 15 -3.70 3.07 3.21
C MET A 15 -3.48 1.69 3.84
N ALA A 16 -3.32 1.62 5.16
CA ALA A 16 -3.14 0.37 5.89
C ALA A 16 -4.37 -0.55 5.82
N ARG A 17 -5.58 0.02 5.83
CA ARG A 17 -6.84 -0.74 5.63
C ARG A 17 -7.00 -1.19 4.17
N ALA A 18 -6.65 -0.34 3.21
CA ALA A 18 -6.74 -0.67 1.78
C ALA A 18 -5.72 -1.73 1.35
N ASN A 19 -4.52 -1.69 1.94
CA ASN A 19 -3.46 -2.67 1.73
C ASN A 19 -2.95 -3.19 3.08
N PRO A 20 -3.57 -4.27 3.61
CA PRO A 20 -3.17 -4.88 4.86
C PRO A 20 -1.68 -5.21 4.95
N ILE A 21 -1.07 -5.60 3.82
CA ILE A 21 0.36 -5.94 3.76
C ILE A 21 1.22 -4.72 4.12
N LEU A 22 0.89 -3.54 3.60
CA LEU A 22 1.57 -2.29 3.99
C LEU A 22 1.31 -1.97 5.47
N GLY A 23 0.08 -2.19 5.95
CA GLY A 23 -0.26 -2.05 7.37
C GLY A 23 0.66 -2.89 8.26
N THR A 24 0.92 -4.15 7.88
CA THR A 24 1.88 -5.02 8.57
C THR A 24 3.31 -4.48 8.51
N PHE A 25 3.80 -4.05 7.33
CA PHE A 25 5.15 -3.46 7.21
C PHE A 25 5.33 -2.19 8.03
N TRP A 26 4.28 -1.39 8.19
CA TRP A 26 4.30 -0.16 8.97
C TRP A 26 4.05 -0.39 10.47
N GLY A 27 3.74 -1.62 10.89
CA GLY A 27 3.43 -1.94 12.28
C GLY A 27 2.09 -1.35 12.76
N VAL A 28 1.15 -1.11 11.84
CA VAL A 28 -0.19 -0.64 12.21
C VAL A 28 -0.97 -1.80 12.83
N GLU A 29 -1.34 -1.65 14.10
CA GLU A 29 -2.06 -2.68 14.83
C GLU A 29 -3.52 -2.78 14.39
N GLY A 30 -4.06 -4.00 14.37
CA GLY A 30 -5.50 -4.24 14.22
C GLY A 30 -6.10 -4.02 12.82
N VAL A 31 -5.31 -3.73 11.79
CA VAL A 31 -5.82 -3.49 10.42
C VAL A 31 -5.82 -4.73 9.53
N ASP A 32 -4.91 -5.67 9.78
CA ASP A 32 -4.63 -6.76 8.84
C ASP A 32 -5.28 -8.08 9.26
N HIS A 33 -5.19 -8.44 10.54
CA HIS A 33 -5.65 -9.70 11.12
C HIS A 33 -5.16 -10.98 10.40
N GLY A 34 -4.13 -10.90 9.54
CA GLY A 34 -3.65 -12.00 8.71
C GLY A 34 -4.32 -12.05 7.33
N SER A 35 -4.98 -10.99 6.87
CA SER A 35 -5.67 -10.94 5.58
C SER A 35 -4.79 -10.31 4.50
N TRP A 36 -4.74 -10.89 3.30
CA TRP A 36 -4.15 -10.23 2.14
C TRP A 36 -5.01 -9.07 1.60
N GLY A 37 -6.27 -8.99 2.03
CA GLY A 37 -7.25 -8.06 1.48
C GLY A 37 -7.34 -8.19 -0.04
N ARG A 38 -7.26 -7.06 -0.74
CA ARG A 38 -7.25 -6.98 -2.20
C ARG A 38 -5.93 -6.43 -2.74
N ALA A 39 -4.86 -6.50 -1.94
CA ALA A 39 -3.61 -5.79 -2.15
C ALA A 39 -2.89 -6.12 -3.48
N LEU A 40 -3.17 -7.28 -4.08
CA LEU A 40 -2.56 -7.73 -5.34
C LEU A 40 -3.52 -7.72 -6.53
N SER A 41 -4.78 -7.35 -6.29
CA SER A 41 -5.82 -7.27 -7.32
C SER A 41 -5.79 -5.92 -8.03
N LEU A 42 -6.28 -5.88 -9.27
CA LEU A 42 -6.43 -4.65 -10.06
C LEU A 42 -7.23 -3.57 -9.31
N GLU A 43 -8.34 -3.94 -8.69
CA GLU A 43 -9.20 -3.00 -7.96
C GLU A 43 -8.52 -2.47 -6.70
N GLY A 44 -7.79 -3.32 -5.95
CA GLY A 44 -7.05 -2.87 -4.78
C GLY A 44 -5.90 -1.92 -5.15
N LEU A 45 -5.18 -2.23 -6.23
CA LEU A 45 -4.10 -1.37 -6.75
C LEU A 45 -4.65 -0.02 -7.25
N ALA A 46 -5.80 -0.04 -7.94
CA ALA A 46 -6.50 1.18 -8.34
C ALA A 46 -6.98 2.00 -7.14
N GLY A 47 -7.55 1.33 -6.13
CA GLY A 47 -8.03 1.97 -4.90
C GLY A 47 -6.90 2.66 -4.12
N VAL A 48 -5.71 2.07 -4.08
CA VAL A 48 -4.52 2.71 -3.48
C VAL A 48 -4.13 3.97 -4.25
N ALA A 49 -4.14 3.93 -5.58
CA ALA A 49 -3.87 5.12 -6.39
C ALA A 49 -4.94 6.22 -6.20
N ASP A 50 -6.21 5.85 -6.05
CA ASP A 50 -7.29 6.80 -5.79
C ASP A 50 -7.20 7.45 -4.40
N ILE A 51 -6.81 6.67 -3.39
CA ILE A 51 -6.47 7.20 -2.06
C ILE A 51 -5.33 8.23 -2.21
N ALA A 52 -4.25 7.87 -2.90
CA ALA A 52 -3.12 8.77 -3.10
C ALA A 52 -3.51 10.09 -3.78
N ARG A 53 -4.30 10.04 -4.86
CA ARG A 53 -4.81 11.24 -5.54
C ARG A 53 -5.62 12.14 -4.61
N ARG A 54 -6.56 11.57 -3.86
CA ARG A 54 -7.41 12.34 -2.94
C ARG A 54 -6.59 13.03 -1.85
N TYR A 55 -5.68 12.31 -1.19
CA TYR A 55 -4.86 12.90 -0.14
C TYR A 55 -3.85 13.91 -0.70
N ARG A 56 -3.37 13.71 -1.92
CA ARG A 56 -2.50 14.67 -2.60
C ARG A 56 -3.23 15.98 -2.88
N ASP A 57 -4.49 15.92 -3.29
CA ASP A 57 -5.35 17.09 -3.47
C ASP A 57 -5.64 17.80 -2.15
N GLU A 58 -5.84 17.04 -1.06
CA GLU A 58 -6.05 17.61 0.27
C GLU A 58 -4.79 18.33 0.80
N LEU A 59 -3.60 17.83 0.50
CA LEU A 59 -2.32 18.44 0.91
C LEU A 59 -1.92 19.67 0.07
N ARG A 60 -2.46 19.82 -1.14
CA ARG A 60 -2.10 20.90 -2.07
C ARG A 60 -2.15 22.32 -1.46
N PRO A 61 -3.16 22.71 -0.65
CA PRO A 61 -3.19 24.04 -0.03
C PRO A 61 -2.09 24.28 1.00
N HIS A 62 -1.40 23.23 1.47
CA HIS A 62 -0.39 23.30 2.53
C HIS A 62 1.06 23.34 2.01
N LEU A 63 1.26 23.29 0.69
CA LEU A 63 2.61 23.24 0.09
C LEU A 63 3.43 24.52 0.33
N ASP A 64 2.77 25.66 0.53
CA ASP A 64 3.40 26.95 0.84
C ASP A 64 3.03 27.44 2.25
N HIS A 65 2.73 26.51 3.17
CA HIS A 65 2.29 26.86 4.52
C HIS A 65 3.34 27.76 5.25
N PRO A 66 2.92 28.82 5.97
CA PRO A 66 3.87 29.74 6.61
C PRO A 66 4.70 29.07 7.72
N ASP A 67 4.10 28.15 8.48
CA ASP A 67 4.82 27.30 9.43
C ASP A 67 5.72 26.30 8.68
N PRO A 68 7.06 26.35 8.86
CA PRO A 68 8.00 25.45 8.20
C PRO A 68 7.76 23.97 8.46
N ALA A 69 7.29 23.59 9.66
CA ALA A 69 7.07 22.19 10.00
C ALA A 69 5.88 21.61 9.21
N GLN A 70 4.79 22.37 9.15
CA GLN A 70 3.61 21.98 8.36
C GLN A 70 3.91 21.97 6.86
N ARG A 71 4.68 22.94 6.38
CA ARG A 71 5.12 22.97 4.98
C ARG A 71 5.97 21.75 4.63
N LEU A 72 6.93 21.41 5.48
CA LEU A 72 7.78 20.24 5.30
C LEU A 72 6.95 18.95 5.26
N ALA A 73 6.03 18.77 6.20
CA ALA A 73 5.14 17.61 6.23
C ALA A 73 4.31 17.51 4.94
N ALA A 74 3.72 18.62 4.49
CA ALA A 74 2.92 18.64 3.26
C ALA A 74 3.74 18.29 2.02
N VAL A 75 4.94 18.86 1.89
CA VAL A 75 5.84 18.60 0.75
C VAL A 75 6.31 17.15 0.75
N ALA A 76 6.73 16.62 1.91
CA ALA A 76 7.25 15.26 2.02
C ALA A 76 6.18 14.23 1.63
N VAL A 77 4.99 14.30 2.24
CA VAL A 77 3.90 13.37 1.92
C VAL A 77 3.43 13.54 0.48
N SER A 78 3.31 14.78 -0.01
CA SER A 78 2.92 15.02 -1.41
C SER A 78 3.91 14.40 -2.40
N SER A 79 5.21 14.46 -2.13
CA SER A 79 6.24 13.86 -2.99
C SER A 79 6.10 12.33 -3.08
N GLU A 80 5.81 11.66 -1.96
CA GLU A 80 5.58 10.20 -1.95
C GLU A 80 4.29 9.83 -2.70
N LEU A 81 3.22 10.60 -2.51
CA LEU A 81 1.96 10.38 -3.23
C LEU A 81 2.10 10.62 -4.73
N ASP A 82 2.81 11.67 -5.14
CA ASP A 82 3.07 11.98 -6.55
C ASP A 82 3.85 10.83 -7.23
N ALA A 83 4.82 10.23 -6.52
CA ALA A 83 5.54 9.06 -7.01
C ALA A 83 4.63 7.82 -7.16
N LEU A 84 3.78 7.54 -6.17
CA LEU A 84 2.82 6.44 -6.22
C LEU A 84 1.85 6.59 -7.40
N ILE A 85 1.33 7.81 -7.62
CA ILE A 85 0.41 8.12 -8.72
C ILE A 85 1.12 7.91 -10.06
N ALA A 86 2.33 8.43 -10.22
CA ALA A 86 3.12 8.28 -11.44
C ALA A 86 3.39 6.80 -11.76
N ASP A 87 3.80 6.01 -10.75
CA ASP A 87 4.02 4.57 -10.90
C ASP A 87 2.76 3.84 -11.36
N TYR A 88 1.59 4.21 -10.82
CA TYR A 88 0.32 3.65 -11.24
C TYR A 88 0.01 4.00 -12.71
N GLU A 89 0.16 5.27 -13.10
CA GLU A 89 -0.14 5.79 -14.44
C GLU A 89 0.73 5.17 -15.54
N ILE A 90 2.00 4.88 -15.25
CA ILE A 90 2.90 4.18 -16.19
C ILE A 90 2.72 2.65 -16.18
N GLY A 91 1.74 2.13 -15.44
CA GLY A 91 1.46 0.70 -15.35
C GLY A 91 2.55 -0.09 -14.61
N ALA A 92 3.27 0.51 -13.66
CA ALA A 92 4.30 -0.21 -12.89
C ALA A 92 3.71 -1.39 -12.09
N HIS A 93 2.45 -1.28 -11.69
CA HIS A 93 1.70 -2.34 -11.00
C HIS A 93 1.48 -3.61 -11.83
N PHE A 94 1.60 -3.54 -13.16
CA PHE A 94 1.60 -4.72 -14.02
C PHE A 94 2.94 -5.47 -14.00
N ARG A 95 4.05 -4.77 -13.75
CA ARG A 95 5.43 -5.26 -13.89
C ARG A 95 6.05 -5.73 -12.57
N GLN A 96 5.25 -6.33 -11.71
CA GLN A 96 5.66 -6.75 -10.36
C GLN A 96 6.45 -8.08 -10.36
N LEU A 97 6.47 -8.84 -11.46
CA LEU A 97 7.28 -10.04 -11.61
C LEU A 97 8.74 -9.68 -11.96
N ARG A 98 9.55 -9.44 -10.93
CA ARG A 98 10.96 -9.04 -11.03
C ARG A 98 11.78 -9.62 -9.87
N HIS A 99 13.09 -9.74 -10.07
CA HIS A 99 13.97 -10.39 -9.09
C HIS A 99 14.15 -9.58 -7.79
N LEU A 100 14.36 -8.26 -7.90
CA LEU A 100 14.55 -7.38 -6.76
C LEU A 100 13.33 -6.51 -6.55
N GLY A 101 12.78 -6.50 -5.32
CA GLY A 101 11.61 -5.69 -4.97
C GLY A 101 10.39 -6.05 -5.82
N GLY A 102 10.27 -7.32 -6.23
CA GLY A 102 9.10 -7.82 -6.94
C GLY A 102 8.11 -8.51 -6.01
N LEU A 103 7.00 -8.94 -6.60
CA LEU A 103 5.89 -9.63 -5.96
C LEU A 103 6.36 -10.73 -4.98
N MET A 104 7.23 -11.63 -5.44
CA MET A 104 7.63 -12.79 -4.63
C MET A 104 8.51 -12.41 -3.43
N THR A 105 9.34 -11.36 -3.59
CA THR A 105 10.08 -10.80 -2.46
C THR A 105 9.11 -10.21 -1.44
N PHE A 106 8.11 -9.45 -1.90
CA PHE A 106 7.14 -8.79 -1.04
C PHE A 106 6.25 -9.79 -0.28
N VAL A 107 5.72 -10.80 -0.99
CA VAL A 107 4.90 -11.86 -0.42
C VAL A 107 5.63 -12.66 0.66
N ARG A 108 6.93 -12.93 0.49
CA ARG A 108 7.71 -13.62 1.53
C ARG A 108 8.03 -12.69 2.70
N ASN A 109 8.52 -11.48 2.40
CA ASN A 109 9.05 -10.57 3.42
C ASN A 109 8.02 -10.15 4.47
N VAL A 110 6.73 -10.12 4.13
CA VAL A 110 5.71 -9.71 5.11
C VAL A 110 5.67 -10.66 6.31
N PHE A 111 5.93 -11.95 6.13
CA PHE A 111 5.97 -12.91 7.23
C PHE A 111 7.15 -12.69 8.18
N ASP A 112 8.26 -12.11 7.70
CA ASP A 112 9.44 -11.86 8.51
C ASP A 112 9.22 -10.76 9.57
N VAL A 113 8.24 -9.89 9.34
CA VAL A 113 7.90 -8.77 10.21
C VAL A 113 6.60 -8.98 11.00
N MET A 114 5.93 -10.13 10.82
CA MET A 114 4.79 -10.49 11.65
C MET A 114 5.27 -10.96 13.03
N PRO A 115 4.65 -10.48 14.13
CA PRO A 115 5.04 -10.91 15.47
C PRO A 115 4.65 -12.37 15.71
N THR A 116 5.34 -13.03 16.65
CA THR A 116 5.18 -14.47 16.95
C THR A 116 5.17 -14.80 18.45
N ASP A 117 5.04 -13.79 19.30
CA ASP A 117 5.15 -13.90 20.75
C ASP A 117 3.88 -14.49 21.41
N THR A 118 2.73 -14.41 20.74
CA THR A 118 1.44 -14.91 21.27
C THR A 118 0.74 -15.90 20.33
N PRO A 119 -0.15 -16.77 20.85
CA PRO A 119 -0.99 -17.64 20.03
C PRO A 119 -1.85 -16.89 19.00
N GLU A 120 -2.35 -15.71 19.35
CA GLU A 120 -3.15 -14.86 18.45
C GLU A 120 -2.32 -14.39 17.26
N GLN A 121 -1.05 -14.03 17.49
CA GLN A 121 -0.10 -13.59 16.47
C GLN A 121 0.29 -14.77 15.56
N ALA A 122 0.57 -15.95 16.12
CA ALA A 122 0.76 -17.17 15.34
C ALA A 122 -0.48 -17.53 14.50
N GLY A 123 -1.68 -17.32 15.05
CA GLY A 123 -2.94 -17.50 14.32
C GLY A 123 -3.11 -16.52 13.16
N ALA A 124 -2.60 -15.28 13.26
CA ALA A 124 -2.61 -14.33 12.14
C ALA A 124 -1.70 -14.77 11.00
N ILE A 125 -0.53 -15.34 11.31
CA ILE A 125 0.38 -15.92 10.31
C ILE A 125 -0.31 -17.08 9.58
N ALA A 126 -0.95 -17.98 10.31
CA ALA A 126 -1.69 -19.11 9.73
C ALA A 126 -2.80 -18.63 8.78
N ARG A 127 -3.64 -17.67 9.21
CA ARG A 127 -4.70 -17.08 8.36
C ARG A 127 -4.14 -16.44 7.08
N ARG A 128 -2.96 -15.81 7.18
CA ARG A 128 -2.30 -15.24 6.01
C ARG A 128 -1.79 -16.32 5.08
N LEU A 129 -1.19 -17.39 5.59
CA LEU A 129 -0.79 -18.53 4.76
C LEU A 129 -2.01 -19.15 4.05
N ASP A 130 -3.15 -19.30 4.74
CA ASP A 130 -4.38 -19.82 4.15
C ASP A 130 -4.92 -18.94 3.00
N GLY A 131 -4.77 -17.61 3.11
CA GLY A 131 -5.17 -16.67 2.06
C GLY A 131 -4.18 -16.51 0.89
N LEU A 132 -3.00 -17.14 0.96
CA LEU A 132 -1.91 -16.90 0.00
C LEU A 132 -2.29 -17.32 -1.43
N GLU A 133 -3.02 -18.43 -1.59
CA GLU A 133 -3.42 -18.90 -2.92
C GLU A 133 -4.31 -17.87 -3.63
N GLY A 134 -5.29 -17.30 -2.92
CA GLY A 134 -6.16 -16.24 -3.46
C GLY A 134 -5.38 -14.98 -3.84
N ALA A 135 -4.43 -14.56 -2.98
CA ALA A 135 -3.59 -13.41 -3.26
C ALA A 135 -2.70 -13.59 -4.50
N LEU A 136 -2.16 -14.81 -4.69
CA LEU A 136 -1.39 -15.15 -5.90
C LEU A 136 -2.28 -15.28 -7.14
N ALA A 137 -3.53 -15.71 -7.00
CA ALA A 137 -4.50 -15.71 -8.10
C ALA A 137 -4.81 -14.29 -8.58
N ASP A 138 -5.02 -13.34 -7.65
CA ASP A 138 -5.17 -11.91 -7.96
C ASP A 138 -3.94 -11.37 -8.70
N ALA A 139 -2.73 -11.70 -8.24
CA ALA A 139 -1.51 -11.27 -8.89
C ALA A 139 -1.38 -11.82 -10.32
N ARG A 140 -1.84 -13.06 -10.57
CA ARG A 140 -1.88 -13.64 -11.93
C ARG A 140 -2.85 -12.90 -12.83
N VAL A 141 -4.03 -12.52 -12.33
CA VAL A 141 -5.01 -11.71 -13.07
C VAL A 141 -4.41 -10.35 -13.42
N THR A 142 -3.76 -9.69 -12.47
CA THR A 142 -3.06 -8.41 -12.69
C THR A 142 -1.97 -8.53 -13.75
N ALA A 143 -1.13 -9.57 -13.67
CA ALA A 143 -0.09 -9.82 -14.67
C ALA A 143 -0.68 -10.10 -16.08
N ALA A 144 -1.79 -10.84 -16.16
CA ALA A 144 -2.48 -11.12 -17.41
C ALA A 144 -3.04 -9.84 -18.06
N ALA A 145 -3.66 -8.96 -17.27
CA ALA A 145 -4.11 -7.66 -17.76
C ALA A 145 -2.95 -6.81 -18.29
N GLY A 146 -1.79 -6.87 -17.63
CA GLY A 146 -0.57 -6.20 -18.09
C GLY A 146 -0.06 -6.71 -19.45
N MET A 147 -0.14 -8.03 -19.69
CA MET A 147 0.22 -8.64 -20.98
C MET A 147 -0.78 -8.24 -22.07
N GLU A 148 -2.08 -8.24 -21.79
CA GLU A 148 -3.12 -7.82 -22.73
C GLU A 148 -2.97 -6.34 -23.13
N ALA A 149 -2.57 -5.49 -22.18
CA ALA A 149 -2.30 -4.08 -22.42
C ALA A 149 -0.94 -3.80 -23.11
N GLY A 150 -0.09 -4.81 -23.32
CA GLY A 150 1.24 -4.66 -23.93
C GLY A 150 2.26 -3.93 -23.05
N ILE A 151 2.09 -3.97 -21.73
CA ILE A 151 2.98 -3.32 -20.75
C ILE A 151 4.01 -4.30 -20.16
N MET A 152 3.71 -5.60 -20.21
CA MET A 152 4.52 -6.71 -19.70
C MET A 152 5.38 -7.37 -20.77
#